data_AF-A0A0G1P592-F1
#
_entry.id   AF-A0A0G1P592-F1
#
_cell.length_a   1.000
_cell.length_b   1.000
_cell.length_c   1.000
_cell.angle_alpha   90.00
_cell.angle_beta   90.00
_cell.angle_gamma   90.00
#
_symmetry.space_group_name_H-M   'P 1'
#
loop_
_entity.id
_entity.type
_entity.pdbx_description
1 polymer ?
#
loop_
_entity_poly.entity_id
_entity_poly.type
_entity_poly.pdbx_seq_one_letter_code
_entity_poly.pdbx_strand_id
1 'polypeptide(L)'
;MQVSSQDSELARVLLAHSLKIKPKEKVLISVAELGLPLGKAVYQETLKLGAYPLLDVNVNGMEYPYYQLANQWQLSYVPSKVVKAKIEWADAFVRIVAEDNLRELAQIDSQKIADRSKLVRPLWDPVIDSDRWVLTWYPTSAMAQEAGVSTDWLREFYFGACLVDYAQMGRKLKSLEKLMDRGKLVHIVGQMTDLRVQIGGRLAQACAGERNIP
;
A
#
# COMPACT_ATOMS: atom_id res chain seq x y z
N MET A 1 -12.57 -18.67 5.86
CA MET A 1 -12.78 -17.33 5.29
C MET A 1 -13.38 -17.43 3.89
N GLN A 2 -14.63 -16.99 3.74
CA GLN A 2 -15.30 -16.83 2.45
C GLN A 2 -14.84 -15.50 1.83
N VAL A 3 -14.51 -15.50 0.54
CA VAL A 3 -14.10 -14.30 -0.21
C VAL A 3 -15.37 -13.60 -0.70
N SER A 4 -15.51 -12.29 -0.48
CA SER A 4 -16.67 -11.54 -0.97
C SER A 4 -16.55 -11.21 -2.47
N SER A 5 -17.66 -10.79 -3.08
CA SER A 5 -17.65 -10.29 -4.47
C SER A 5 -16.76 -9.05 -4.60
N GLN A 6 -16.85 -8.12 -3.63
CA GLN A 6 -16.04 -6.91 -3.57
C GLN A 6 -14.54 -7.20 -3.48
N ASP A 7 -14.13 -8.17 -2.65
CA ASP A 7 -12.72 -8.59 -2.56
C ASP A 7 -12.23 -9.16 -3.90
N SER A 8 -13.08 -9.92 -4.59
CA SER A 8 -12.78 -10.52 -5.89
C SER A 8 -12.71 -9.48 -7.02
N GLU A 9 -13.53 -8.43 -6.95
CA GLU A 9 -13.49 -7.29 -7.88
C GLU A 9 -12.24 -6.46 -7.64
N LEU A 10 -11.92 -6.17 -6.39
CA LEU A 10 -10.72 -5.42 -6.04
C LEU A 10 -9.45 -6.19 -6.41
N ALA A 11 -9.38 -7.50 -6.15
CA ALA A 11 -8.26 -8.33 -6.59
C ALA A 11 -8.03 -8.25 -8.11
N ARG A 12 -9.11 -8.20 -8.91
CA ARG A 12 -9.03 -8.00 -10.36
C ARG A 12 -8.51 -6.61 -10.72
N VAL A 13 -8.93 -5.55 -10.02
CA VAL A 13 -8.35 -4.21 -10.20
C VAL A 13 -6.85 -4.23 -9.91
N LEU A 14 -6.44 -4.74 -8.75
CA LEU A 14 -5.04 -4.77 -8.33
C LEU A 14 -4.15 -5.52 -9.34
N LEU A 15 -4.60 -6.68 -9.83
CA LEU A 15 -3.78 -7.51 -10.70
C LEU A 15 -3.90 -7.14 -12.19
N ALA A 16 -5.09 -6.85 -12.69
CA ALA A 16 -5.30 -6.61 -14.12
C ALA A 16 -5.15 -5.13 -14.51
N HIS A 17 -5.59 -4.20 -13.67
CA HIS A 17 -5.47 -2.76 -13.94
C HIS A 17 -4.14 -2.20 -13.43
N SER A 18 -3.87 -2.35 -12.13
CA SER A 18 -2.70 -1.73 -11.50
C SER A 18 -1.41 -2.41 -11.96
N LEU A 19 -1.32 -3.73 -11.74
CA LEU A 19 -0.12 -4.50 -12.05
C LEU A 19 -0.14 -5.15 -13.43
N LYS A 20 -1.25 -5.17 -14.18
CA LYS A 20 -1.32 -5.79 -15.53
C LYS A 20 -0.60 -7.13 -15.62
N ILE A 21 -0.83 -8.00 -14.63
CA ILE A 21 -0.11 -9.26 -14.44
C ILE A 21 -0.22 -10.15 -15.66
N LYS A 22 0.89 -10.80 -16.00
CA LYS A 22 0.98 -11.76 -17.11
C LYS A 22 1.15 -13.19 -16.59
N PRO A 23 0.78 -14.21 -17.40
CA PRO A 23 1.07 -15.60 -17.06
C PRO A 23 2.55 -15.80 -16.76
N LYS A 24 2.83 -16.63 -15.76
CA LYS A 24 4.17 -16.98 -15.25
C LYS A 24 4.95 -15.87 -14.55
N GLU A 25 4.38 -14.68 -14.35
CA GLU A 25 4.96 -13.68 -13.43
C GLU A 25 4.86 -14.15 -11.97
N LYS A 26 5.82 -13.76 -11.15
CA LYS A 26 5.89 -14.07 -9.72
C LYS A 26 5.36 -12.89 -8.91
N VAL A 27 4.29 -13.11 -8.14
CA VAL A 27 3.58 -12.06 -7.39
C VAL A 27 3.80 -12.26 -5.90
N LEU A 28 4.49 -11.32 -5.26
CA LEU A 28 4.61 -11.29 -3.79
C LEU A 28 3.41 -10.53 -3.21
N ILE A 29 2.62 -11.22 -2.38
CA ILE A 29 1.44 -10.70 -1.72
C ILE A 29 1.76 -10.52 -0.24
N SER A 30 2.12 -9.30 0.16
CA SER A 30 2.31 -8.93 1.56
C SER A 30 0.98 -8.44 2.15
N VAL A 31 0.50 -9.09 3.20
CA VAL A 31 -0.82 -8.80 3.76
C VAL A 31 -0.80 -8.86 5.28
N ALA A 32 -1.38 -7.88 5.95
CA ALA A 32 -1.68 -7.99 7.38
C ALA A 32 -2.79 -9.02 7.62
N GLU A 33 -2.78 -9.70 8.77
CA GLU A 33 -3.73 -10.78 9.09
C GLU A 33 -5.21 -10.39 8.86
N LEU A 34 -5.61 -9.18 9.26
CA LEU A 34 -6.98 -8.69 9.06
C LEU A 34 -7.35 -8.45 7.58
N GLY A 35 -6.35 -8.31 6.70
CA GLY A 35 -6.51 -8.17 5.26
C GLY A 35 -6.58 -9.50 4.51
N LEU A 36 -6.51 -10.64 5.20
CA LEU A 36 -6.53 -11.98 4.57
C LEU A 36 -7.74 -12.26 3.67
N PRO A 37 -8.96 -11.72 3.88
CA PRO A 37 -10.04 -11.88 2.91
C PRO A 37 -9.67 -11.38 1.50
N LEU A 38 -9.09 -10.18 1.40
CA LEU A 38 -8.57 -9.64 0.15
C LEU A 38 -7.29 -10.37 -0.29
N GLY A 39 -6.38 -10.67 0.63
CA GLY A 39 -5.16 -11.44 0.32
C GLY A 39 -5.47 -12.79 -0.33
N LYS A 40 -6.50 -13.49 0.16
CA LYS A 40 -7.01 -14.73 -0.43
C LYS A 40 -7.61 -14.49 -1.83
N ALA A 41 -8.35 -13.41 -2.03
CA ALA A 41 -8.90 -13.04 -3.34
C ALA A 41 -7.78 -12.78 -4.37
N VAL A 42 -6.75 -12.02 -3.97
CA VAL A 42 -5.56 -11.74 -4.79
C VAL A 42 -4.81 -13.02 -5.11
N TYR A 43 -4.62 -13.91 -4.13
CA TYR A 43 -3.97 -15.20 -4.35
C TYR A 43 -4.73 -16.06 -5.38
N GLN A 44 -6.06 -16.16 -5.24
CA GLN A 44 -6.90 -16.90 -6.17
C GLN A 44 -6.86 -16.31 -7.58
N GLU A 45 -6.93 -14.98 -7.70
CA GLU A 45 -6.92 -14.30 -8.99
C GLU A 45 -5.54 -14.39 -9.68
N THR A 46 -4.45 -14.34 -8.90
CA THR A 46 -3.08 -14.58 -9.42
C THR A 46 -2.98 -15.96 -10.07
N LEU A 47 -3.51 -17.00 -9.43
CA LEU A 47 -3.54 -18.35 -9.99
C LEU A 47 -4.40 -18.43 -11.27
N LYS A 48 -5.56 -17.75 -11.31
CA LYS A 48 -6.41 -17.71 -12.52
C LYS A 48 -5.72 -17.05 -13.71
N LEU A 49 -4.86 -16.07 -13.45
CA LEU A 49 -4.02 -15.42 -14.48
C LEU A 49 -2.83 -16.29 -14.92
N GLY A 50 -2.62 -17.46 -14.31
CA GLY A 50 -1.50 -18.35 -14.59
C GLY A 50 -0.16 -17.85 -14.03
N ALA A 51 -0.19 -16.94 -13.06
CA ALA A 51 0.97 -16.39 -12.36
C ALA A 51 1.28 -17.18 -11.07
N TYR A 52 2.47 -16.99 -10.50
CA TYR A 52 2.95 -17.68 -9.31
C TYR A 52 2.81 -16.78 -8.07
N PRO A 53 1.86 -17.04 -7.15
CA PRO A 53 1.75 -16.26 -5.93
C PRO A 53 2.72 -16.74 -4.84
N LEU A 54 3.24 -15.80 -4.05
CA LEU A 54 3.85 -16.04 -2.73
C LEU A 54 3.12 -15.16 -1.72
N LEU A 55 2.55 -15.78 -0.68
CA LEU A 55 1.86 -15.07 0.40
C LEU A 55 2.84 -14.80 1.54
N ASP A 56 2.91 -13.55 1.98
CA ASP A 56 3.69 -13.09 3.13
C ASP A 56 2.77 -12.39 4.13
N VAL A 57 2.47 -13.07 5.24
CA VAL A 57 1.49 -12.59 6.22
C VAL A 57 2.20 -11.88 7.36
N ASN A 58 1.83 -10.64 7.61
CA ASN A 58 2.25 -9.88 8.78
C ASN A 58 1.19 -10.02 9.88
N VAL A 59 1.62 -10.41 11.07
CA VAL A 59 0.75 -10.55 12.24
C VAL A 59 0.79 -9.24 13.03
N ASN A 60 -0.37 -8.66 13.30
CA ASN A 60 -0.49 -7.43 14.07
C ASN A 60 -0.11 -7.65 15.55
N GLY A 61 0.24 -6.59 16.27
CA GLY A 61 0.59 -6.68 17.69
C GLY A 61 2.00 -7.23 17.98
N MET A 62 2.79 -7.53 16.94
CA MET A 62 4.17 -8.00 17.10
C MET A 62 5.18 -6.86 17.21
N GLU A 63 4.83 -5.65 16.78
CA GLU A 63 5.77 -4.52 16.75
C GLU A 63 5.99 -3.97 18.16
N TYR A 64 4.91 -3.78 18.95
CA TYR A 64 5.03 -3.29 20.33
C TYR A 64 5.97 -4.15 21.19
N PRO A 65 5.76 -5.48 21.36
CA PRO A 65 6.66 -6.30 22.17
C PRO A 65 8.08 -6.32 21.60
N TYR A 66 8.24 -6.28 20.28
CA TYR A 66 9.57 -6.18 19.66
C TYR A 66 10.29 -4.91 20.09
N TYR A 67 9.71 -3.72 19.92
CA TYR A 67 10.38 -2.46 20.29
C TYR A 67 10.53 -2.27 21.81
N GLN A 68 9.61 -2.83 22.59
CA GLN A 68 9.64 -2.79 24.04
C GLN A 68 10.77 -3.66 24.61
N LEU A 69 10.98 -4.86 24.08
CA LEU A 69 11.90 -5.86 24.64
C LEU A 69 13.25 -5.93 23.93
N ALA A 70 13.33 -5.55 22.65
CA ALA A 70 14.56 -5.67 21.89
C ALA A 70 15.66 -4.76 22.46
N ASN A 71 16.83 -5.35 22.68
CA ASN A 71 18.03 -4.60 23.00
C ASN A 71 18.63 -3.94 21.73
N GLN A 72 19.68 -3.13 21.91
CA GLN A 72 20.26 -2.34 20.81
C GLN A 72 20.74 -3.18 19.62
N TRP A 73 21.37 -4.34 19.84
CA TRP A 73 21.87 -5.17 18.75
C TRP A 73 20.73 -5.92 18.03
N GLN A 74 19.64 -6.25 18.73
CA GLN A 74 18.42 -6.80 18.12
C GLN A 74 17.69 -5.76 17.27
N LEU A 75 17.64 -4.51 17.72
CA LEU A 75 17.08 -3.39 16.95
C LEU A 75 17.91 -3.07 15.70
N SER A 76 19.24 -3.29 15.78
CA SER A 76 20.18 -3.03 14.69
C SER A 76 20.32 -4.20 13.70
N TYR A 77 19.72 -5.35 14.00
CA TYR A 77 19.80 -6.54 13.17
C TYR A 77 18.57 -6.66 12.27
N VAL A 78 18.80 -6.72 10.96
CA VAL A 78 17.76 -6.98 9.96
C VAL A 78 18.10 -8.28 9.23
N PRO A 79 17.16 -9.24 9.10
CA PRO A 79 17.38 -10.49 8.36
C PRO A 79 17.41 -10.26 6.84
N SER A 80 18.35 -9.44 6.38
CA SER A 80 18.41 -8.88 5.03
C SER A 80 18.46 -9.93 3.93
N LYS A 81 19.14 -11.06 4.14
CA LYS A 81 19.19 -12.17 3.18
C LYS A 81 17.80 -12.75 2.87
N VAL A 82 16.95 -12.90 3.90
CA VAL A 82 15.60 -13.45 3.75
C VAL A 82 14.69 -12.46 3.02
N VAL A 83 14.77 -11.18 3.41
CA VAL A 83 13.98 -10.11 2.79
C VAL A 83 14.37 -9.94 1.32
N LYS A 84 15.67 -9.85 1.02
CA LYS A 84 16.17 -9.71 -0.35
C LYS A 84 15.80 -10.89 -1.23
N ALA A 85 15.89 -12.12 -0.73
CA ALA A 85 15.50 -13.30 -1.50
C ALA A 85 14.03 -13.26 -1.95
N LYS A 86 13.11 -12.75 -1.11
CA LYS A 86 11.70 -12.56 -1.49
C LYS A 86 11.54 -11.48 -2.58
N ILE A 87 12.25 -10.37 -2.42
CA ILE A 87 12.19 -9.24 -3.36
C ILE A 87 12.78 -9.62 -4.72
N GLU A 88 13.94 -10.26 -4.74
CA GLU A 88 14.61 -10.73 -5.95
C GLU A 88 13.81 -11.82 -6.68
N TRP A 89 13.01 -12.60 -5.95
CA TRP A 89 12.16 -13.63 -6.55
C TRP A 89 10.97 -13.03 -7.32
N ALA A 90 10.38 -11.93 -6.84
CA ALA A 90 9.12 -11.40 -7.35
C ALA A 90 9.27 -10.46 -8.56
N ASP A 91 8.32 -10.55 -9.49
CA ASP A 91 8.16 -9.65 -10.65
C ASP A 91 7.14 -8.52 -10.38
N ALA A 92 6.24 -8.72 -9.40
CA ALA A 92 5.25 -7.76 -8.98
C ALA A 92 4.88 -7.89 -7.49
N PHE A 93 4.44 -6.79 -6.88
CA PHE A 93 4.22 -6.68 -5.44
C PHE A 93 2.82 -6.16 -5.12
N VAL A 94 2.09 -6.88 -4.27
CA VAL A 94 0.81 -6.44 -3.71
C VAL A 94 1.01 -6.25 -2.22
N ARG A 95 0.74 -5.05 -1.69
CA ARG A 95 0.76 -4.76 -0.26
C ARG A 95 -0.64 -4.39 0.21
N ILE A 96 -1.16 -5.17 1.17
CA ILE A 96 -2.47 -4.98 1.80
C ILE A 96 -2.23 -4.65 3.27
N VAL A 97 -2.49 -3.41 3.65
CA VAL A 97 -2.33 -2.93 5.02
C VAL A 97 -3.65 -3.05 5.77
N ALA A 98 -3.64 -3.64 6.97
CA ALA A 98 -4.85 -3.84 7.77
C ALA A 98 -4.49 -3.88 9.26
N GLU A 99 -4.29 -2.71 9.86
CA GLU A 99 -3.90 -2.57 11.26
C GLU A 99 -5.10 -2.77 12.21
N ASP A 100 -4.89 -3.46 13.32
CA ASP A 100 -5.89 -3.66 14.38
C ASP A 100 -5.77 -2.62 15.51
N ASN A 101 -4.68 -1.83 15.53
CA ASN A 101 -4.45 -0.77 16.49
C ASN A 101 -3.53 0.33 15.90
N LEU A 102 -4.11 1.45 15.50
CA LEU A 102 -3.37 2.59 14.93
C LEU A 102 -2.46 3.32 15.95
N ARG A 103 -2.51 2.91 17.22
CA ARG A 103 -1.72 3.46 18.32
C ARG A 103 -0.80 2.41 18.95
N GLU A 104 -0.56 1.29 18.27
CA GLU A 104 0.26 0.17 18.78
C GLU A 104 1.60 0.65 19.36
N LEU A 105 2.26 1.60 18.71
CA LEU A 105 3.59 2.08 19.10
C LEU A 105 3.57 3.42 19.85
N ALA A 106 2.42 3.89 20.32
CA ALA A 106 2.29 5.23 20.92
C ALA A 106 3.14 5.44 22.20
N GLN A 107 3.47 4.37 22.92
CA GLN A 107 4.32 4.41 24.12
C GLN A 107 5.80 4.07 23.83
N ILE A 108 6.15 3.75 22.58
CA ILE A 108 7.52 3.41 22.20
C ILE A 108 8.31 4.68 21.90
N ASP A 109 9.57 4.72 22.32
CA ASP A 109 10.49 5.79 21.93
C ASP A 109 10.61 5.87 20.40
N SER A 110 10.14 6.98 19.85
CA SER A 110 10.16 7.27 18.41
C SER A 110 11.54 7.15 17.78
N GLN A 111 12.62 7.36 18.55
CA GLN A 111 13.99 7.21 18.06
C GLN A 111 14.32 5.76 17.71
N LYS A 112 13.85 4.78 18.50
CA LYS A 112 14.03 3.34 18.19
C LYS A 112 13.37 2.96 16.86
N ILE A 113 12.16 3.49 16.63
CA ILE A 113 11.40 3.27 15.40
C ILE A 113 12.12 3.90 14.21
N ALA A 114 12.56 5.15 14.36
CA ALA A 114 13.27 5.89 13.33
C ALA A 114 14.59 5.20 12.93
N ASP A 115 15.39 4.74 13.90
CA ASP A 115 16.67 4.09 13.62
C ASP A 115 16.50 2.74 12.92
N ARG A 116 15.50 1.96 13.33
CA ARG A 116 15.18 0.71 12.61
C ARG A 116 14.67 0.97 11.20
N SER A 117 13.85 2.01 11.00
CA SER A 117 13.34 2.39 9.68
C SER A 117 14.47 2.68 8.69
N LYS A 118 15.56 3.33 9.14
CA LYS A 118 16.76 3.58 8.30
C LYS A 118 17.44 2.30 7.83
N LEU A 119 17.34 1.20 8.58
CA LEU A 119 17.93 -0.09 8.23
C LEU A 119 17.04 -0.90 7.28
N VAL A 120 15.72 -0.81 7.46
CA VAL A 120 14.74 -1.60 6.70
C VAL A 120 14.41 -0.95 5.35
N ARG A 121 14.30 0.38 5.28
CA ARG A 121 13.90 1.09 4.07
C ARG A 121 14.75 0.75 2.84
N PRO A 122 16.11 0.71 2.91
CA PRO A 122 16.95 0.36 1.76
C PRO A 122 16.70 -1.04 1.19
N LEU A 123 16.08 -1.94 1.95
CA LEU A 123 15.71 -3.26 1.44
C LEU A 123 14.50 -3.20 0.50
N TRP A 124 13.63 -2.20 0.67
CA TRP A 124 12.39 -2.05 -0.11
C TRP A 124 12.51 -1.04 -1.25
N ASP A 125 13.54 -0.20 -1.26
CA ASP A 125 13.78 0.75 -2.37
C ASP A 125 13.75 0.06 -3.76
N PRO A 126 14.32 -1.15 -3.98
CA PRO A 126 14.19 -1.85 -5.26
C PRO A 126 12.75 -2.17 -5.68
N VAL A 127 11.84 -2.38 -4.72
CA VAL A 127 10.42 -2.58 -5.00
C VAL A 127 9.78 -1.30 -5.51
N ILE A 128 10.08 -0.18 -4.85
CA ILE A 128 9.57 1.15 -5.24
C ILE A 128 10.08 1.50 -6.64
N ASP A 129 11.37 1.32 -6.87
CA ASP A 129 12.06 1.64 -8.12
C ASP A 129 11.62 0.73 -9.29
N SER A 130 11.09 -0.46 -9.00
CA SER A 130 10.60 -1.38 -10.03
C SER A 130 9.35 -0.85 -10.76
N ASP A 131 8.59 0.06 -10.13
CA ASP A 131 7.27 0.49 -10.61
C ASP A 131 6.25 -0.66 -10.80
N ARG A 132 6.53 -1.85 -10.25
CA ARG A 132 5.71 -3.07 -10.31
C ARG A 132 5.04 -3.38 -8.97
N TRP A 133 4.51 -2.37 -8.29
CA TRP A 133 3.89 -2.54 -6.98
C TRP A 133 2.53 -1.86 -6.90
N VAL A 134 1.64 -2.44 -6.08
CA VAL A 134 0.36 -1.82 -5.69
C VAL A 134 0.16 -1.93 -4.18
N LEU A 135 -0.27 -0.81 -3.58
CA LEU A 135 -0.61 -0.68 -2.17
C LEU A 135 -2.09 -0.36 -2.03
N THR A 136 -2.75 -0.99 -1.06
CA THR A 136 -4.10 -0.63 -0.61
C THR A 136 -4.23 -0.86 0.88
N TRP A 137 -5.07 -0.07 1.53
CA TRP A 137 -5.53 -0.35 2.88
C TRP A 137 -6.69 -1.34 2.83
N TYR A 138 -6.99 -2.04 3.91
CA TYR A 138 -8.17 -2.87 4.02
C TYR A 138 -8.93 -2.45 5.28
N PRO A 139 -10.26 -2.24 5.20
CA PRO A 139 -11.01 -1.60 6.27
C PRO A 139 -11.00 -2.47 7.53
N THR A 140 -10.54 -1.89 8.65
CA THR A 140 -10.52 -2.53 9.97
C THR A 140 -11.37 -1.76 10.97
N SER A 141 -11.73 -2.41 12.08
CA SER A 141 -12.43 -1.76 13.19
C SER A 141 -11.63 -0.60 13.79
N ALA A 142 -10.29 -0.68 13.80
CA ALA A 142 -9.43 0.39 14.29
C ALA A 142 -9.53 1.65 13.42
N MET A 143 -9.55 1.48 12.09
CA MET A 143 -9.77 2.58 11.16
C MET A 143 -11.17 3.20 11.33
N ALA A 144 -12.19 2.36 11.54
CA ALA A 144 -13.57 2.84 11.74
C ALA A 144 -13.69 3.66 13.03
N GLN A 145 -13.07 3.19 14.12
CA GLN A 145 -13.01 3.90 15.40
C GLN A 145 -12.30 5.25 15.27
N GLU A 146 -11.14 5.30 14.59
CA GLU A 146 -10.41 6.55 14.38
C GLU A 146 -11.20 7.55 13.53
N ALA A 147 -11.95 7.05 12.53
CA ALA A 147 -12.82 7.88 11.69
C ALA A 147 -14.15 8.26 12.36
N GLY A 148 -14.49 7.71 13.53
CA GLY A 148 -15.75 7.97 14.22
C GLY A 148 -17.00 7.41 13.51
N VAL A 149 -16.84 6.30 12.78
CA VAL A 149 -17.90 5.67 11.97
C VAL A 149 -18.05 4.18 12.29
N SER A 150 -19.11 3.53 11.81
CA SER A 150 -19.25 2.08 11.91
C SER A 150 -18.34 1.36 10.91
N THR A 151 -17.90 0.15 11.25
CA THR A 151 -17.06 -0.69 10.36
C THR A 151 -17.76 -1.00 9.04
N ASP A 152 -19.06 -1.24 9.06
CA ASP A 152 -19.85 -1.52 7.85
C ASP A 152 -19.88 -0.31 6.92
N TRP A 153 -20.11 0.89 7.47
CA TRP A 153 -20.07 2.13 6.70
C TRP A 153 -18.67 2.36 6.11
N LEU A 154 -17.60 2.17 6.91
CA LEU A 154 -16.23 2.31 6.42
C LEU A 154 -15.96 1.33 5.28
N ARG A 155 -16.44 0.09 5.39
CA ARG A 155 -16.28 -0.94 4.36
C ARG A 155 -16.99 -0.53 3.07
N GLU A 156 -18.23 -0.07 3.14
CA GLU A 156 -18.98 0.43 1.98
C GLU A 156 -18.28 1.61 1.32
N PHE A 157 -17.85 2.59 2.12
CA PHE A 157 -17.10 3.75 1.66
C PHE A 157 -15.79 3.35 0.97
N TYR A 158 -15.02 2.47 1.60
CA TYR A 158 -13.75 1.97 1.09
C TYR A 158 -13.92 1.29 -0.28
N PHE A 159 -14.82 0.32 -0.40
CA PHE A 159 -15.02 -0.36 -1.69
C PHE A 159 -15.60 0.58 -2.74
N GLY A 160 -16.46 1.53 -2.38
CA GLY A 160 -16.93 2.57 -3.29
C GLY A 160 -15.81 3.46 -3.82
N ALA A 161 -14.78 3.74 -3.01
CA ALA A 161 -13.60 4.50 -3.42
C ALA A 161 -12.62 3.66 -4.27
N CYS A 162 -12.49 2.37 -3.97
CA CYS A 162 -11.56 1.48 -4.67
C CYS A 162 -12.10 0.94 -5.99
N LEU A 163 -13.42 0.69 -6.09
CA LEU A 163 -14.05 0.06 -7.25
C LEU A 163 -14.64 1.11 -8.21
N VAL A 164 -13.74 1.87 -8.83
CA VAL A 164 -14.07 2.96 -9.77
C VAL A 164 -13.57 2.67 -11.18
N ASP A 165 -14.08 3.41 -12.17
CA ASP A 165 -13.56 3.37 -13.54
C ASP A 165 -12.23 4.13 -13.63
N TYR A 166 -11.13 3.43 -13.34
CA TYR A 166 -9.78 3.98 -13.41
C TYR A 166 -9.38 4.43 -14.83
N ALA A 167 -9.93 3.81 -15.88
CA ALA A 167 -9.65 4.25 -17.24
C ALA A 167 -10.29 5.62 -17.51
N GLN A 168 -11.51 5.85 -17.03
CA GLN A 168 -12.14 7.18 -17.06
C GLN A 168 -11.38 8.18 -16.18
N MET A 169 -10.95 7.77 -14.99
CA MET A 169 -10.13 8.61 -14.10
C MET A 169 -8.85 9.08 -14.81
N GLY A 170 -8.11 8.16 -15.44
CA GLY A 170 -6.90 8.50 -16.20
C GLY A 170 -7.18 9.49 -17.34
N ARG A 171 -8.28 9.34 -18.06
CA ARG A 171 -8.68 10.31 -19.11
C ARG A 171 -8.94 11.71 -18.54
N LYS A 172 -9.59 11.80 -17.38
CA LYS A 172 -9.86 13.09 -16.70
C LYS A 172 -8.56 13.73 -16.20
N LEU A 173 -7.67 12.95 -15.58
CA LEU A 173 -6.41 13.43 -15.01
C LEU A 173 -5.42 13.96 -16.06
N LYS A 174 -5.45 13.46 -17.31
CA LYS A 174 -4.58 13.97 -18.40
C LYS A 174 -4.70 15.47 -18.63
N SER A 175 -5.89 16.04 -18.44
CA SER A 175 -6.09 17.49 -18.59
C SER A 175 -5.39 18.28 -17.49
N LEU A 176 -5.42 17.76 -16.25
CA LEU A 176 -4.78 18.34 -15.08
C LEU A 176 -3.25 18.19 -15.14
N GLU A 177 -2.76 17.03 -15.57
CA GLU A 177 -1.33 16.78 -15.80
C GLU A 177 -0.73 17.84 -16.74
N LYS A 178 -1.36 18.05 -17.91
CA LYS A 178 -0.94 19.09 -18.86
C LYS A 178 -0.98 20.50 -18.29
N LEU A 179 -1.93 20.79 -17.40
CA LEU A 179 -2.02 22.08 -16.73
C LEU A 179 -0.85 22.26 -15.76
N MET A 180 -0.56 21.23 -14.97
CA MET A 180 0.54 21.20 -14.00
C MET A 180 1.91 21.30 -14.67
N ASP A 181 2.13 20.59 -15.78
CA ASP A 181 3.40 20.62 -16.56
C ASP A 181 3.75 22.03 -17.08
N ARG A 182 2.73 22.84 -17.35
CA ARG A 182 2.90 24.24 -17.80
C ARG A 182 3.05 25.21 -16.63
N GLY A 183 2.63 24.80 -15.44
CA GLY A 183 2.68 25.58 -14.23
C GLY A 183 4.12 25.76 -13.73
N LYS A 184 4.37 26.90 -13.09
CA LYS A 184 5.65 27.15 -12.40
C LYS A 184 5.49 27.24 -10.89
N LEU A 185 4.28 27.53 -10.43
CA LEU A 185 3.95 27.72 -9.03
C LEU A 185 2.59 27.10 -8.73
N VAL A 186 2.52 26.34 -7.64
CA VAL A 186 1.26 25.93 -7.01
C VAL A 186 1.07 26.79 -5.77
N HIS A 187 -0.07 27.46 -5.66
CA HIS A 187 -0.44 28.26 -4.50
C HIS A 187 -1.64 27.62 -3.82
N ILE A 188 -1.44 27.11 -2.61
CA ILE A 188 -2.45 26.42 -1.81
C ILE A 188 -2.92 27.39 -0.74
N VAL A 189 -4.19 27.79 -0.81
CA VAL A 189 -4.84 28.71 0.13
C VAL A 189 -5.98 27.99 0.85
N GLY A 190 -6.01 28.09 2.18
CA GLY A 190 -7.06 27.54 3.04
C GLY A 190 -7.13 28.32 4.36
N GLN A 191 -8.04 27.92 5.26
CA GLN A 191 -8.35 28.65 6.50
C GLN A 191 -7.11 28.98 7.36
N MET A 192 -6.08 28.12 7.34
CA MET A 192 -4.81 28.31 8.05
C MET A 192 -3.60 27.96 7.17
N THR A 193 -3.76 28.03 5.85
CA THR A 193 -2.73 27.61 4.90
C THR A 193 -2.53 28.68 3.83
N ASP A 194 -1.31 29.18 3.70
CA ASP A 194 -0.83 29.92 2.53
C ASP A 194 0.53 29.34 2.15
N LEU A 195 0.52 28.37 1.23
CA LEU A 195 1.71 27.65 0.80
C LEU A 195 1.96 27.87 -0.69
N ARG A 196 3.17 28.32 -1.02
CA ARG A 196 3.63 28.50 -2.40
C ARG A 196 4.74 27.49 -2.71
N VAL A 197 4.48 26.58 -3.64
CA VAL A 197 5.42 25.54 -4.06
C VAL A 197 5.87 25.81 -5.49
N GLN A 198 7.17 25.98 -5.70
CA GLN A 198 7.76 26.08 -7.04
C GLN A 198 7.80 24.69 -7.69
N ILE A 199 7.21 24.59 -8.88
CA ILE A 199 7.14 23.36 -9.68
C ILE A 199 7.73 23.53 -11.08
N GLY A 200 8.27 24.70 -11.41
CA GLY A 200 8.89 24.96 -12.71
C GLY A 200 9.98 23.93 -13.03
N GLY A 201 9.89 23.32 -14.22
CA GLY A 201 10.81 22.28 -14.67
C GLY A 201 10.51 20.87 -14.15
N ARG A 202 9.41 20.67 -13.39
CA ARG A 202 8.91 19.35 -13.01
C ARG A 202 7.75 18.94 -13.91
N LEU A 203 7.65 17.65 -14.19
CA LEU A 203 6.50 17.06 -14.88
C LEU A 203 5.59 16.42 -13.85
N ALA A 204 4.29 16.64 -14.00
CA ALA A 204 3.27 15.91 -13.28
C ALA A 204 3.17 14.48 -13.83
N GLN A 205 2.75 13.57 -12.97
CA GLN A 205 2.41 12.21 -13.36
C GLN A 205 0.99 11.93 -12.89
N ALA A 206 0.08 11.67 -13.83
CA ALA A 206 -1.25 11.22 -13.49
C ALA A 206 -1.18 9.87 -12.76
N CYS A 207 -1.86 9.76 -11.62
CA CYS A 207 -2.03 8.51 -10.89
C CYS A 207 -3.49 8.09 -11.00
N ALA A 208 -3.75 7.04 -11.78
CA ALA A 208 -5.07 6.47 -12.03
C ALA A 208 -5.13 5.03 -11.51
N GLY A 209 -4.66 4.80 -10.29
CA GLY A 209 -4.73 3.51 -9.62
C GLY A 209 -3.67 2.50 -10.05
N GLU A 210 -2.55 2.93 -10.64
CA GLU A 210 -1.47 2.01 -11.03
C GLU A 210 -0.65 1.51 -9.83
N ARG A 211 -0.56 2.29 -8.75
CA ARG A 211 0.36 2.05 -7.61
C ARG A 211 -0.29 2.18 -6.24
N ASN A 212 -1.13 3.19 -6.06
CA ASN A 212 -1.87 3.38 -4.83
C ASN A 212 -3.36 3.28 -5.14
N ILE A 213 -3.99 2.30 -4.54
CA ILE A 213 -5.44 2.17 -4.44
C ILE A 213 -5.79 2.57 -3.01
N PRO A 214 -6.91 3.30 -2.77
CA PRO A 214 -7.28 3.72 -1.43
C PRO A 214 -7.24 2.58 -0.39
#